data_AF-A0AAF1KSI2-F1
#
_entry.id   AF-A0AAF1KSI2-F1
#
_cell.length_a   1.000
_cell.length_b   1.000
_cell.length_c   1.000
_cell.angle_alpha   90.00
_cell.angle_beta   90.00
_cell.angle_gamma   90.00
#
_symmetry.space_group_name_H-M   'P 1'
#
loop_
_entity.id
_entity.type
_entity.pdbx_description
1 polymer ?
#
loop_
_entity_poly.entity_id
_entity_poly.type
_entity_poly.pdbx_seq_one_letter_code
_entity_poly.pdbx_strand_id
1 'polypeptide(L)'
;MTALSTGIVIGAGLRGATRLARGHADGLRDMESTPEGAGRSFWVAALCLPIFIALRLLDTDSAPASGRGFVAELIGYALSWVLFPLFARHLATSIGRAVQWPRYIAAWNWCNAIQYVLMLALTVPSLLGASPGFASAISLVVLGYGLWLGWFVARTALGIEGRNAAGFVLLDMALSLLIARVVMTLSLG
;
A
#
# COMPACT_ATOMS: atom_id res chain seq x y z
N MET A 1 21.40 -14.82 16.45
CA MET A 1 20.16 -14.50 15.72
C MET A 1 20.31 -14.99 14.30
N THR A 2 19.73 -16.15 13.98
CA THR A 2 19.67 -16.67 12.61
C THR A 2 18.78 -15.74 11.79
N ALA A 3 19.33 -15.11 10.75
CA ALA A 3 18.53 -14.34 9.81
C ALA A 3 17.46 -15.27 9.23
N LEU A 4 16.18 -14.99 9.51
CA LEU A 4 15.08 -15.69 8.86
C LEU A 4 15.26 -15.56 7.35
N SER A 5 15.14 -16.67 6.62
CA SER A 5 15.24 -16.61 5.16
C SER A 5 14.12 -15.73 4.60
N THR A 6 14.42 -14.98 3.54
CA THR A 6 13.48 -14.03 2.91
C THR A 6 12.14 -14.68 2.58
N GLY A 7 12.15 -15.95 2.15
CA GLY A 7 10.93 -16.71 1.84
C GLY A 7 10.01 -16.95 3.05
N ILE A 8 10.56 -17.17 4.25
CA ILE A 8 9.76 -17.33 5.47
C ILE A 8 9.06 -16.02 5.81
N VAL A 9 9.77 -14.90 5.69
CA VAL A 9 9.24 -13.56 5.96
C VAL A 9 8.11 -13.21 4.97
N ILE A 10 8.29 -13.51 3.69
CA ILE A 10 7.26 -13.30 2.66
C ILE A 10 6.01 -14.14 2.96
N GLY A 11 6.18 -15.44 3.20
CA GLY A 11 5.04 -16.32 3.48
C GLY A 11 4.28 -15.91 4.74
N ALA A 12 4.99 -15.51 5.80
CA ALA A 12 4.39 -15.04 7.04
C ALA A 12 3.62 -13.72 6.86
N GLY A 13 4.23 -12.75 6.16
CA GLY A 13 3.63 -11.47 5.83
C GLY A 13 2.34 -11.59 5.02
N LEU A 14 2.35 -12.39 3.95
CA LEU A 14 1.17 -12.61 3.11
C LEU A 14 0.04 -13.31 3.85
N ARG A 15 0.35 -14.31 4.71
CA ARG A 15 -0.67 -14.95 5.56
C ARG A 15 -1.31 -13.96 6.53
N GLY A 16 -0.50 -13.17 7.23
CA GLY A 16 -0.99 -12.15 8.14
C GLY A 16 -1.83 -11.09 7.42
N ALA A 17 -1.39 -10.61 6.26
CA ALA A 17 -2.12 -9.63 5.47
C ALA A 17 -3.46 -10.17 4.96
N THR A 18 -3.51 -11.44 4.56
CA THR A 18 -4.77 -12.09 4.16
C THR A 18 -5.78 -12.16 5.31
N ARG A 19 -5.32 -12.39 6.54
CA ARG A 19 -6.18 -12.34 7.74
C ARG A 19 -6.66 -10.91 8.02
N LEU A 20 -5.76 -9.93 7.98
CA LEU A 20 -6.10 -8.51 8.17
C LEU A 20 -7.09 -8.01 7.11
N ALA A 21 -6.89 -8.41 5.86
CA ALA A 21 -7.78 -8.15 4.73
C ALA A 21 -9.21 -8.68 4.94
N ARG A 22 -9.39 -9.67 5.82
CA ARG A 22 -10.69 -10.24 6.20
C ARG A 22 -11.22 -9.71 7.54
N GLY A 23 -10.54 -8.73 8.14
CA GLY A 23 -10.92 -8.14 9.43
C GLY A 23 -10.43 -8.92 10.66
N HIS A 24 -9.53 -9.89 10.48
CA HIS A 24 -9.00 -10.71 11.56
C HIS A 24 -7.70 -10.09 12.12
N ALA A 25 -7.83 -9.37 13.24
CA ALA A 25 -6.72 -8.61 13.86
C ALA A 25 -5.58 -9.49 14.40
N ASP A 26 -5.85 -10.77 14.66
CA ASP A 26 -4.85 -11.78 15.04
C ASP A 26 -3.83 -12.05 13.91
N GLY A 27 -4.12 -11.64 12.67
CA GLY A 27 -3.15 -11.65 11.57
C GLY A 27 -1.86 -10.89 11.86
N LEU A 28 -1.88 -9.91 12.78
CA LEU A 28 -0.66 -9.22 13.24
C LEU A 28 0.34 -10.17 13.92
N ARG A 29 -0.11 -11.29 14.49
CA ARG A 29 0.75 -12.26 15.18
C ARG A 29 1.60 -13.08 14.21
N ASP A 30 1.17 -13.19 12.96
CA ASP A 30 1.93 -13.89 11.92
C ASP A 30 3.10 -13.03 11.41
N MET A 31 3.09 -11.71 11.67
CA MET A 31 4.09 -10.77 11.17
C MET A 31 5.13 -10.45 12.23
N GLU A 32 6.36 -10.21 11.77
CA GLU A 32 7.42 -9.76 12.66
C GLU A 32 7.21 -8.30 13.06
N SER A 33 7.15 -8.04 14.37
CA SER A 33 6.87 -6.72 14.94
C SER A 33 8.10 -5.93 15.39
N THR A 34 9.31 -6.45 15.12
CA THR A 34 10.59 -5.82 15.48
C THR A 34 10.95 -4.70 14.49
N PRO A 35 11.81 -3.74 14.87
CA PRO A 35 12.37 -2.77 13.92
C PRO A 35 13.04 -3.43 12.71
N GLU A 36 13.74 -4.55 12.91
CA GLU A 36 14.39 -5.30 11.84
C GLU A 36 13.35 -5.97 10.91
N GLY A 37 12.27 -6.50 11.49
CA GLY A 37 11.13 -7.05 10.76
C GLY A 37 10.41 -5.99 9.91
N ALA A 38 10.23 -4.79 10.47
CA ALA A 38 9.73 -3.64 9.73
C ALA A 38 10.63 -3.29 8.53
N GLY A 39 11.95 -3.27 8.71
CA GLY A 39 12.89 -3.10 7.61
C GLY A 39 12.75 -4.18 6.53
N ARG A 40 12.61 -5.45 6.92
CA ARG A 40 12.41 -6.56 5.97
C ARG A 40 11.09 -6.48 5.21
N SER A 41 10.04 -5.89 5.80
CA SER A 41 8.74 -5.76 5.12
C SER A 41 8.78 -4.88 3.87
N PHE A 42 9.80 -4.04 3.71
CA PHE A 42 10.00 -3.23 2.49
C PHE A 42 10.35 -4.05 1.25
N TRP A 43 10.71 -5.34 1.40
CA TRP A 43 10.80 -6.26 0.26
C TRP A 43 9.49 -6.36 -0.52
N VAL A 44 8.35 -6.06 0.10
CA VAL A 44 7.06 -5.97 -0.58
C VAL A 44 7.07 -4.93 -1.69
N ALA A 45 7.83 -3.84 -1.56
CA ALA A 45 7.98 -2.84 -2.62
C ALA A 45 8.64 -3.45 -3.87
N ALA A 46 9.60 -4.36 -3.72
CA ALA A 46 10.15 -5.07 -4.88
C ALA A 46 9.14 -6.06 -5.48
N LEU A 47 8.35 -6.73 -4.63
CA LEU A 47 7.31 -7.67 -5.07
C LEU A 47 6.16 -6.98 -5.81
N CYS A 48 5.78 -5.77 -5.41
CA CYS A 48 4.70 -5.01 -6.03
C CYS A 48 5.14 -4.28 -7.30
N LEU A 49 6.45 -4.08 -7.52
CA LEU A 49 6.97 -3.39 -8.69
C LEU A 49 6.52 -4.00 -10.04
N PRO A 50 6.60 -5.33 -10.27
CA PRO A 50 6.09 -5.91 -11.52
C PRO A 50 4.58 -5.72 -11.70
N ILE A 51 3.81 -5.74 -10.60
CA ILE A 51 2.36 -5.47 -10.64
C ILE A 51 2.12 -4.00 -11.02
N PHE A 52 2.86 -3.07 -10.43
CA PHE A 52 2.80 -1.65 -10.77
C PHE A 52 3.11 -1.42 -12.26
N ILE A 53 4.18 -2.03 -12.78
CA ILE A 53 4.54 -1.93 -14.20
C ILE A 53 3.42 -2.48 -15.08
N ALA A 54 2.88 -3.65 -14.75
CA ALA A 54 1.75 -4.22 -15.50
C ALA A 54 0.53 -3.29 -15.50
N LEU A 55 0.19 -2.70 -14.35
CA LEU A 55 -0.90 -1.72 -14.25
C LEU A 55 -0.67 -0.49 -15.14
N ARG A 56 0.56 0.02 -15.24
CA ARG A 56 0.89 1.14 -16.15
C ARG A 56 0.82 0.75 -17.62
N LEU A 57 1.17 -0.49 -17.98
CA LEU A 57 1.11 -0.98 -19.36
C LEU A 57 -0.31 -1.31 -19.82
N LEU A 58 -1.19 -1.68 -18.89
CA LEU A 58 -2.60 -2.00 -19.15
C LEU A 58 -3.50 -0.76 -19.12
N ASP A 59 -3.01 0.36 -18.62
CA ASP A 59 -3.74 1.62 -18.60
C ASP A 59 -3.81 2.20 -20.03
N THR A 60 -4.95 1.98 -20.67
CA THR A 60 -5.23 2.40 -22.06
C THR A 60 -6.03 3.70 -22.14
N ASP A 61 -6.56 4.17 -21.02
CA ASP A 61 -7.31 5.43 -20.93
C ASP A 61 -6.36 6.63 -20.85
N SER A 62 -5.16 6.40 -20.32
CA SER A 62 -4.06 7.36 -20.29
C SER A 62 -3.35 7.46 -21.64
N ALA A 63 -2.84 8.65 -21.97
CA ALA A 63 -1.90 8.77 -23.09
C ALA A 63 -0.69 7.85 -22.86
N PRO A 64 -0.17 7.16 -23.89
CA PRO A 64 0.98 6.27 -23.74
C PRO A 64 2.10 7.02 -23.02
N ALA A 65 2.56 6.47 -21.89
CA ALA A 65 3.61 7.11 -21.13
C ALA A 65 4.83 7.28 -22.04
N SER A 66 5.25 8.53 -22.27
CA SER A 66 6.56 8.79 -22.85
C SER A 66 7.62 8.11 -21.98
N GLY A 67 8.80 7.80 -22.53
CA GLY A 67 9.88 7.22 -21.72
C GLY A 67 10.16 8.05 -20.44
N ARG A 68 10.01 9.38 -20.55
CA ARG A 68 10.07 10.31 -19.41
C ARG A 68 8.90 10.14 -18.43
N GLY A 69 7.67 10.06 -18.92
CA GLY A 69 6.49 9.84 -18.08
C GLY A 69 6.58 8.52 -17.31
N PHE A 70 7.08 7.45 -17.94
CA PHE A 70 7.31 6.18 -17.26
C PHE A 70 8.38 6.28 -16.15
N VAL A 71 9.47 7.01 -16.38
CA VAL A 71 10.46 7.29 -15.33
C VAL A 71 9.86 8.11 -14.19
N ALA A 72 9.02 9.11 -14.50
CA ALA A 72 8.32 9.90 -13.49
C ALA A 72 7.39 9.02 -12.63
N GLU A 73 6.67 8.09 -13.24
CA GLU A 73 5.83 7.10 -12.54
C GLU A 73 6.64 6.18 -11.63
N LEU A 74 7.82 5.71 -12.06
CA LEU A 74 8.74 4.93 -11.20
C LEU A 74 9.26 5.74 -10.01
N ILE A 75 9.52 7.04 -10.21
CA ILE A 75 9.88 7.95 -9.11
C ILE A 75 8.70 8.07 -8.15
N GLY A 76 7.48 8.28 -8.66
CA GLY A 76 6.26 8.34 -7.85
C GLY A 76 6.04 7.08 -7.04
N TYR A 77 6.23 5.91 -7.66
CA TYR A 77 6.22 4.61 -7.00
C TYR A 77 7.22 4.57 -5.83
N ALA A 78 8.49 4.88 -6.07
CA ALA A 78 9.51 4.90 -5.02
C ALA A 78 9.16 5.89 -3.89
N LEU A 79 8.67 7.09 -4.22
CA LEU A 79 8.25 8.07 -3.24
C LEU A 79 7.09 7.56 -2.37
N SER A 80 6.12 6.84 -2.94
CA SER A 80 4.99 6.29 -2.17
C SER A 80 5.45 5.29 -1.10
N TRP A 81 6.47 4.50 -1.39
CA TRP A 81 7.06 3.56 -0.44
C TRP A 81 7.96 4.22 0.61
N VAL A 82 8.38 5.48 0.44
CA VAL A 82 9.29 6.16 1.37
C VAL A 82 8.56 7.22 2.19
N LEU A 83 7.80 8.09 1.54
CA LEU A 83 7.17 9.24 2.18
C LEU A 83 6.15 8.80 3.23
N PHE A 84 5.23 7.89 2.88
CA PHE A 84 4.21 7.47 3.83
C PHE A 84 4.80 6.88 5.13
N PRO A 85 5.70 5.89 5.10
CA PRO A 85 6.33 5.39 6.34
C PRO A 85 6.99 6.47 7.19
N LEU A 86 7.68 7.44 6.57
CA LEU A 86 8.38 8.51 7.28
C LEU A 86 7.38 9.44 8.00
N PHE A 87 6.36 9.92 7.29
CA PHE A 87 5.35 10.79 7.89
C PHE A 87 4.47 10.04 8.89
N ALA A 88 4.12 8.79 8.61
CA ALA A 88 3.37 7.94 9.52
C ALA A 88 4.17 7.64 10.80
N ARG A 89 5.50 7.56 10.74
CA ARG A 89 6.35 7.48 11.94
C ARG A 89 6.25 8.73 12.80
N HIS A 90 6.31 9.90 12.17
CA HIS A 90 6.16 11.17 12.87
C HIS A 90 4.78 11.27 13.53
N LEU A 91 3.72 10.94 12.80
CA LEU A 91 2.35 10.92 13.32
C LEU A 91 2.16 9.91 14.45
N ALA A 92 2.69 8.69 14.32
CA ALA A 92 2.65 7.69 15.39
C ALA A 92 3.40 8.18 16.64
N THR A 93 4.53 8.86 16.45
CA THR A 93 5.31 9.42 17.56
C THR A 93 4.57 10.54 18.28
N SER A 94 3.93 11.46 17.54
CA SER A 94 3.21 12.60 18.12
C SER A 94 2.01 12.18 18.97
N ILE A 95 1.43 10.99 18.71
CA ILE A 95 0.33 10.42 19.50
C ILE A 95 0.80 9.37 20.53
N GLY A 96 2.11 9.29 20.82
CA GLY A 96 2.67 8.39 21.83
C GLY A 96 2.73 6.91 21.44
N ARG A 97 2.73 6.59 20.14
CA ARG A 97 2.73 5.22 19.58
C ARG A 97 3.99 4.84 18.81
N ALA A 98 5.11 5.49 19.14
CA ALA A 98 6.41 5.20 18.51
C ALA A 98 6.84 3.73 18.67
N VAL A 99 6.55 3.09 19.81
CA VAL A 99 6.91 1.69 20.08
C VAL A 99 6.14 0.72 19.17
N GLN A 100 4.89 1.05 18.82
CA GLN A 100 4.04 0.21 17.96
C GLN A 100 4.28 0.46 16.47
N TRP A 101 5.04 1.51 16.12
CA TRP A 101 5.27 1.88 14.73
C TRP A 101 5.88 0.76 13.87
N PRO A 102 6.90 -0.01 14.32
CA PRO A 102 7.46 -1.11 13.53
C PRO A 102 6.40 -2.17 13.15
N ARG A 103 5.56 -2.56 14.12
CA ARG A 103 4.45 -3.49 13.87
C ARG A 103 3.46 -2.94 12.87
N TYR A 104 3.12 -1.67 12.99
CA TYR A 104 2.19 -0.99 12.09
C TYR A 104 2.72 -0.91 10.66
N ILE A 105 3.96 -0.46 10.48
CA ILE A 105 4.49 -0.28 9.12
C ILE A 105 4.71 -1.61 8.41
N ALA A 106 5.09 -2.66 9.15
CA ALA A 106 5.13 -4.02 8.60
C ALA A 106 3.75 -4.47 8.10
N ALA A 107 2.71 -4.28 8.92
CA ALA A 107 1.35 -4.64 8.55
C ALA A 107 0.83 -3.83 7.35
N TRP A 108 1.10 -2.53 7.31
CA TRP A 108 0.74 -1.65 6.19
C TRP A 108 1.42 -2.12 4.89
N ASN A 109 2.73 -2.38 4.92
CA ASN A 109 3.48 -2.88 3.76
C ASN A 109 2.88 -4.19 3.21
N TRP A 110 2.63 -5.18 4.07
CA TRP A 110 2.04 -6.45 3.61
C TRP A 110 0.60 -6.31 3.13
N CYS A 111 -0.20 -5.42 3.72
CA CYS A 111 -1.55 -5.14 3.24
C CYS A 111 -1.56 -4.39 1.90
N ASN A 112 -0.52 -3.59 1.61
CA ASN A 112 -0.37 -3.00 0.28
C ASN A 112 -0.17 -4.05 -0.82
N ALA A 113 0.49 -5.19 -0.54
CA ALA A 113 0.55 -6.29 -1.51
C ALA A 113 -0.86 -6.77 -1.91
N ILE A 114 -1.78 -6.86 -0.94
CA ILE A 114 -3.17 -7.23 -1.20
C ILE A 114 -3.85 -6.15 -2.06
N GLN A 115 -3.66 -4.86 -1.76
CA GLN A 115 -4.18 -3.77 -2.59
C GLN A 115 -3.66 -3.83 -4.03
N TYR A 116 -2.35 -4.04 -4.25
CA TYR A 116 -1.79 -4.16 -5.59
C TYR A 116 -2.40 -5.33 -6.38
N VAL A 117 -2.57 -6.49 -5.73
CA VAL A 117 -3.23 -7.65 -6.36
C VAL A 117 -4.69 -7.34 -6.70
N LEU A 118 -5.42 -6.67 -5.81
CA LEU A 118 -6.80 -6.25 -6.08
C LEU A 118 -6.87 -5.27 -7.24
N MET A 119 -6.01 -4.25 -7.27
CA MET A 119 -5.94 -3.29 -8.36
C MET A 119 -5.65 -3.97 -9.71
N LEU A 120 -4.73 -4.95 -9.74
CA LEU A 120 -4.49 -5.72 -10.95
C LEU A 120 -5.72 -6.52 -11.37
N ALA A 121 -6.40 -7.18 -10.43
CA ALA A 121 -7.62 -7.92 -10.70
C ALA A 121 -8.74 -7.01 -11.24
N LEU A 122 -8.76 -5.72 -10.89
CA LEU A 122 -9.73 -4.75 -11.43
C LEU A 122 -9.56 -4.43 -12.91
N THR A 123 -8.40 -4.71 -13.49
CA THR A 123 -8.21 -4.55 -14.94
C THR A 123 -8.94 -5.64 -15.73
N VAL A 124 -9.20 -6.80 -15.12
CA VAL A 124 -9.77 -7.98 -15.79
C VAL A 124 -11.18 -7.72 -16.35
N PRO A 125 -12.14 -7.15 -15.60
CA PRO A 125 -13.47 -6.84 -16.16
C PRO A 125 -13.40 -6.00 -17.44
N SER A 126 -12.58 -4.95 -17.47
CA SER A 126 -12.41 -4.10 -18.65
C SER A 126 -11.81 -4.87 -19.83
N LEU A 127 -10.82 -5.74 -19.58
CA LEU A 127 -10.23 -6.62 -20.60
C LEU A 127 -11.24 -7.63 -21.17
N LEU A 128 -12.26 -8.00 -20.38
CA LEU A 128 -13.36 -8.89 -20.80
C LEU A 128 -14.53 -8.13 -21.43
N GLY A 129 -14.42 -6.81 -21.65
CA GLY A 129 -15.44 -6.00 -22.30
C GLY A 129 -16.57 -5.52 -21.38
N ALA A 130 -16.34 -5.45 -20.07
CA ALA A 130 -17.32 -4.87 -19.16
C ALA A 130 -17.57 -3.38 -19.44
N SER A 131 -18.80 -2.92 -19.17
CA SER A 131 -19.15 -1.52 -19.39
C SER A 131 -18.34 -0.56 -18.48
N PRO A 132 -18.03 0.67 -18.93
CA PRO A 132 -17.29 1.65 -18.13
C PRO A 132 -17.94 1.98 -16.78
N GLY A 133 -19.29 1.99 -16.72
CA GLY A 133 -20.04 2.23 -15.49
C GLY A 133 -19.84 1.11 -14.46
N PHE A 134 -19.80 -0.15 -14.91
CA PHE A 134 -19.52 -1.30 -14.05
C PHE A 134 -18.08 -1.28 -13.52
N ALA A 135 -17.10 -1.02 -14.40
CA ALA A 135 -15.70 -0.88 -14.00
C ALA A 135 -15.53 0.24 -12.95
N SER A 136 -16.16 1.39 -13.17
CA SER A 136 -16.13 2.51 -12.23
C SER A 136 -16.75 2.17 -10.87
N ALA A 137 -17.87 1.44 -10.87
CA ALA A 137 -18.52 0.99 -9.64
C ALA A 137 -17.62 0.04 -8.83
N ILE A 138 -16.96 -0.91 -9.48
CA ILE A 138 -16.02 -1.81 -8.80
C ILE A 138 -14.82 -1.03 -8.25
N SER A 139 -14.26 -0.10 -9.03
CA SER A 139 -13.14 0.75 -8.57
C SER A 139 -13.49 1.51 -7.30
N LEU A 140 -14.73 2.02 -7.18
CA LEU A 140 -15.19 2.68 -5.95
C LEU A 140 -15.30 1.72 -4.76
N VAL A 141 -15.75 0.48 -4.98
CA VAL A 141 -15.78 -0.56 -3.94
C VAL A 141 -14.38 -0.90 -3.45
N VAL A 142 -13.42 -1.06 -4.36
CA VAL A 142 -12.02 -1.34 -3.98
C VAL A 142 -11.37 -0.16 -3.29
N LEU A 143 -11.66 1.07 -3.73
CA LEU A 143 -11.22 2.27 -3.00
C LEU A 143 -11.76 2.25 -1.56
N GLY A 144 -13.08 2.06 -1.39
CA GLY A 144 -13.69 1.98 -0.06
C GLY A 144 -13.09 0.86 0.81
N TYR A 145 -12.83 -0.30 0.20
CA TYR A 145 -12.15 -1.41 0.87
C TYR A 145 -10.71 -1.07 1.27
N GLY A 146 -9.93 -0.43 0.39
CA GLY A 146 -8.57 0.00 0.69
C GLY A 146 -8.52 1.02 1.83
N LEU A 147 -9.44 1.99 1.85
CA LEU A 147 -9.59 2.94 2.95
C LEU A 147 -9.95 2.25 4.26
N TRP A 148 -10.90 1.31 4.23
CA TRP A 148 -11.26 0.51 5.39
C TRP A 148 -10.07 -0.33 5.89
N LEU A 149 -9.33 -0.98 5.00
CA LEU A 149 -8.19 -1.82 5.35
C LEU A 149 -7.07 -0.99 5.97
N GLY A 150 -6.73 0.15 5.37
CA GLY A 150 -5.74 1.09 5.90
C GLY A 150 -6.13 1.59 7.30
N TRP A 151 -7.40 1.97 7.47
CA TRP A 151 -7.94 2.36 8.78
C TRP A 151 -7.88 1.22 9.80
N PHE A 152 -8.29 0.01 9.41
CA PHE A 152 -8.32 -1.16 10.27
C PHE A 152 -6.92 -1.55 10.73
N VAL A 153 -5.94 -1.55 9.82
CA VAL A 153 -4.53 -1.83 10.11
C VAL A 153 -3.95 -0.76 11.03
N ALA A 154 -4.17 0.52 10.77
CA ALA A 154 -3.71 1.60 11.64
C ALA A 154 -4.29 1.46 13.06
N ARG A 155 -5.60 1.24 13.16
CA ARG A 155 -6.31 1.08 14.43
C ARG A 155 -5.76 -0.09 15.24
N THR A 156 -5.66 -1.27 14.63
CA THR A 156 -5.29 -2.51 15.32
C THR A 156 -3.79 -2.60 15.61
N ALA A 157 -2.94 -2.22 14.66
CA ALA A 157 -1.49 -2.34 14.79
C ALA A 157 -0.88 -1.25 15.67
N LEU A 158 -1.47 -0.07 15.75
CA LEU A 158 -1.05 0.97 16.71
C LEU A 158 -1.81 0.88 18.05
N GLY A 159 -2.96 0.20 18.09
CA GLY A 159 -3.80 0.11 19.28
C GLY A 159 -4.44 1.45 19.64
N ILE A 160 -4.91 2.18 18.63
CA ILE A 160 -5.47 3.53 18.73
C ILE A 160 -6.98 3.55 18.48
N GLU A 161 -7.62 4.66 18.82
CA GLU A 161 -9.02 4.90 18.50
C GLU A 161 -9.24 5.10 16.99
N GLY A 162 -10.47 4.84 16.53
CA GLY A 162 -10.85 4.96 15.13
C GLY A 162 -10.61 6.36 14.54
N ARG A 163 -10.80 7.44 15.33
CA ARG A 163 -10.56 8.81 14.86
C ARG A 163 -9.08 9.05 14.52
N ASN A 164 -8.17 8.54 15.35
CA ASN A 164 -6.74 8.73 15.15
C ASN A 164 -6.26 7.88 13.97
N ALA A 165 -6.82 6.66 13.81
CA ALA A 165 -6.56 5.81 12.66
C ALA A 165 -6.99 6.47 11.34
N ALA A 166 -8.09 7.23 11.32
CA ALA A 166 -8.50 7.99 10.14
C ALA A 166 -7.43 9.03 9.72
N GLY A 167 -6.70 9.61 10.67
CA GLY A 167 -5.59 10.52 10.38
C GLY A 167 -4.47 9.89 9.56
N PHE A 168 -4.18 8.60 9.76
CA PHE A 168 -3.19 7.88 8.94
C PHE A 168 -3.68 7.66 7.50
N VAL A 169 -4.97 7.34 7.33
CA VAL A 169 -5.57 7.18 5.99
C VAL A 169 -5.60 8.52 5.25
N LEU A 170 -5.98 9.60 5.93
CA LEU A 170 -5.98 10.95 5.36
C LEU A 170 -4.57 11.41 4.98
N LEU A 171 -3.57 11.10 5.81
CA LEU A 171 -2.17 11.35 5.49
C LEU A 171 -1.73 10.58 4.23
N ASP A 172 -2.07 9.30 4.14
CA ASP A 172 -1.75 8.46 2.97
C ASP A 172 -2.37 9.01 1.68
N MET A 173 -3.66 9.37 1.74
CA MET A 173 -4.36 9.99 0.61
C MET A 173 -3.74 11.34 0.22
N ALA A 174 -3.44 12.21 1.19
CA ALA A 174 -2.84 13.50 0.91
C ALA A 174 -1.46 13.35 0.25
N LEU A 175 -0.62 12.45 0.76
CA LEU A 175 0.68 12.14 0.15
C LEU A 175 0.53 11.56 -1.26
N SER A 176 -0.42 10.64 -1.46
CA SER A 176 -0.70 10.06 -2.78
C SER A 176 -1.08 11.13 -3.82
N LEU A 177 -1.95 12.08 -3.44
CA LEU A 177 -2.32 13.19 -4.31
C LEU A 177 -1.15 14.12 -4.62
N LEU A 178 -0.31 14.44 -3.61
CA LEU A 178 0.88 15.26 -3.81
C LEU A 178 1.90 14.57 -4.73
N ILE A 179 2.13 13.28 -4.55
CA ILE A 179 3.01 12.48 -5.42
C ILE A 179 2.47 12.49 -6.85
N ALA A 180 1.16 12.29 -7.04
CA ALA A 180 0.55 12.35 -8.37
C ALA A 180 0.79 13.69 -9.08
N ARG A 181 0.76 14.81 -8.34
CA ARG A 181 1.12 16.13 -8.87
C ARG A 181 2.59 16.25 -9.28
N VAL A 182 3.49 15.68 -8.49
CA VAL A 182 4.93 15.63 -8.81
C VAL A 182 5.15 14.80 -10.08
N VAL A 183 4.55 13.61 -10.17
CA VAL A 183 4.65 12.74 -11.35
C VAL A 183 4.15 13.46 -12.61
N MET A 184 2.99 14.13 -12.53
CA MET A 184 2.45 14.90 -13.64
C MET A 184 3.41 16.01 -14.10
N THR A 185 3.94 16.80 -13.16
CA THR A 185 4.90 17.87 -13.47
C THR A 185 6.17 17.31 -14.12
N LEU A 186 6.72 16.22 -13.59
CA LEU A 186 7.92 15.57 -14.14
C LEU A 186 7.68 14.96 -15.51
N SER A 187 6.47 14.48 -15.79
CA SER A 187 6.09 13.87 -17.07
C SER A 187 5.95 14.90 -18.20
N LEU A 188 5.52 16.12 -17.86
CA LEU A 188 5.19 17.19 -18.82
C LEU A 188 6.32 18.19 -19.06
N GLY A 189 7.22 18.38 -18.08
CA GLY A 189 8.40 19.24 -18.26
C GLY A 189 9.35 18.67 -19.29
#